data_AF-A0A1I2PFF7-F1
#
_entry.id   AF-A0A1I2PFF7-F1
#
_cell.length_a   1.000
_cell.length_b   1.000
_cell.length_c   1.000
_cell.angle_alpha   90.00
_cell.angle_beta   90.00
_cell.angle_gamma   90.00
#
_symmetry.space_group_name_H-M   'P 1'
#
loop_
_entity.id
_entity.type
_entity.pdbx_description
1 polymer ?
#
loop_
_entity_poly.entity_id
_entity_poly.type
_entity_poly.pdbx_seq_one_letter_code
_entity_poly.pdbx_strand_id
1 'polypeptide(L)'
;MKVSDAIEKIRRDLVDTLERLDRWFDLPVEPQTYKPRDGGWSIREVLEHITLTNHFLMIIIRKGRDKALKRYEQGKVPHRDTDLDRLATIAQPDAFPWDRPEHMEPTGNVPVEEVRATLHNQQKQCLDILDELSAGQGTLYRVRMSVQNLGKIDLYQWIYFLVQHQKRHLVQLEKILQEWRREKAKKT
;
A
#
# COMPACT_ATOMS: atom_id res chain seq x y z
N MET A 1 18.34 3.09 -8.72
CA MET A 1 18.79 1.69 -8.62
C MET A 1 18.43 0.92 -9.87
N LYS A 2 19.06 -0.24 -10.13
CA LYS A 2 18.71 -1.10 -11.27
C LYS A 2 17.30 -1.64 -11.10
N VAL A 3 16.59 -1.83 -12.21
CA VAL A 3 15.21 -2.33 -12.17
C VAL A 3 15.12 -3.74 -11.57
N SER A 4 16.10 -4.61 -11.82
CA SER A 4 16.18 -5.94 -11.18
C SER A 4 16.16 -5.82 -9.66
N ASP A 5 17.00 -4.94 -9.11
CA ASP A 5 17.14 -4.74 -7.67
C ASP A 5 15.88 -4.10 -7.10
N ALA A 6 15.26 -3.20 -7.87
CA ALA A 6 13.98 -2.59 -7.50
C ALA A 6 12.86 -3.64 -7.43
N ILE A 7 12.76 -4.55 -8.41
CA ILE A 7 11.75 -5.62 -8.41
C ILE A 7 11.93 -6.52 -7.18
N GLU A 8 13.16 -6.97 -6.90
CA GLU A 8 13.43 -7.81 -5.72
C GLU A 8 13.14 -7.07 -4.41
N LYS A 9 13.48 -5.79 -4.34
CA LYS A 9 13.14 -4.95 -3.20
C LYS A 9 11.63 -4.81 -3.02
N ILE A 10 10.88 -4.57 -4.09
CA ILE A 10 9.43 -4.43 -4.03
C ILE A 10 8.79 -5.76 -3.65
N ARG A 11 9.23 -6.89 -4.23
CA ARG A 11 8.72 -8.23 -3.90
C ARG A 11 8.87 -8.53 -2.42
N ARG A 12 10.08 -8.37 -1.88
CA ARG A 12 10.33 -8.56 -0.45
C ARG A 12 9.48 -7.62 0.39
N ASP A 13 9.46 -6.33 0.05
CA ASP A 13 8.70 -5.35 0.83
C ASP A 13 7.17 -5.60 0.75
N LEU A 14 6.62 -6.14 -0.36
CA LEU A 14 5.22 -6.56 -0.47
C LEU A 14 4.91 -7.73 0.48
N VAL A 15 5.73 -8.79 0.44
CA VAL A 15 5.58 -9.99 1.29
C VAL A 15 5.70 -9.61 2.76
N ASP A 16 6.78 -8.93 3.15
CA ASP A 16 7.01 -8.51 4.54
C ASP A 16 5.85 -7.63 5.07
N THR A 17 5.34 -6.73 4.22
CA THR A 17 4.24 -5.83 4.61
C THR A 17 2.93 -6.58 4.74
N LEU A 18 2.63 -7.53 3.85
CA LEU A 18 1.46 -8.40 3.96
C LEU A 18 1.53 -9.22 5.25
N GLU A 19 2.64 -9.91 5.53
CA GLU A 19 2.80 -10.70 6.76
C GLU A 19 2.61 -9.87 8.02
N ARG A 20 3.12 -8.63 8.03
CA ARG A 20 2.92 -7.70 9.15
C ARG A 20 1.47 -7.27 9.29
N LEU A 21 0.79 -6.94 8.18
CA LEU A 21 -0.63 -6.56 8.18
C LEU A 21 -1.52 -7.74 8.61
N ASP A 22 -1.19 -8.95 8.17
CA ASP A 22 -1.97 -10.15 8.40
C ASP A 22 -2.14 -10.45 9.90
N ARG A 23 -1.08 -10.22 10.69
CA ARG A 23 -1.10 -10.38 12.16
C ARG A 23 -2.11 -9.49 12.87
N TRP A 24 -2.53 -8.37 12.27
CA TRP A 24 -3.52 -7.48 12.88
C TRP A 24 -4.94 -8.05 12.81
N PHE A 25 -5.21 -8.93 11.85
CA PHE A 25 -6.48 -9.63 11.73
C PHE A 25 -6.65 -10.69 12.83
N ASP A 26 -5.56 -11.17 13.41
CA ASP A 26 -5.55 -12.21 14.45
C ASP A 26 -5.67 -11.65 15.88
N LEU A 27 -5.73 -10.33 16.05
CA LEU A 27 -5.94 -9.71 17.36
C LEU A 27 -7.34 -10.05 17.91
N PRO A 28 -7.54 -10.09 19.24
CA PRO A 28 -8.89 -10.19 19.81
C PRO A 28 -9.81 -9.05 19.37
N VAL A 29 -11.13 -9.25 19.49
CA VAL A 29 -12.11 -8.26 19.04
C VAL A 29 -11.97 -6.92 19.77
N GLU A 30 -11.67 -6.92 21.08
CA GLU A 30 -11.63 -5.67 21.85
C GLU A 30 -10.56 -4.65 21.39
N PRO A 31 -9.28 -5.02 21.15
CA PRO A 31 -8.32 -4.10 20.56
C PRO A 31 -8.66 -3.76 19.10
N GLN A 32 -9.24 -4.69 18.34
CA GLN A 32 -9.58 -4.46 16.93
C GLN A 32 -10.64 -3.37 16.73
N THR A 33 -11.63 -3.31 17.64
CA THR A 33 -12.77 -2.37 17.56
C THR A 33 -12.60 -1.14 18.45
N TYR A 34 -11.48 -1.05 19.18
CA TYR A 34 -11.18 0.11 19.99
C TYR A 34 -11.12 1.39 19.14
N LYS A 35 -11.84 2.42 19.60
CA LYS A 35 -11.80 3.76 19.05
C LYS A 35 -10.81 4.62 19.83
N PRO A 36 -9.76 5.15 19.17
CA PRO A 36 -8.85 6.14 19.76
C PRO A 36 -9.59 7.33 20.36
N ARG A 37 -9.00 7.95 21.40
CA ARG A 37 -9.61 9.08 22.12
C ARG A 37 -9.78 10.33 21.27
N ASP A 38 -8.95 10.50 20.25
CA ASP A 38 -9.03 11.61 19.31
C ASP A 38 -10.15 11.45 18.27
N GLY A 39 -10.94 10.37 18.36
CA GLY A 39 -12.01 10.08 17.40
C GLY A 39 -11.51 9.44 16.10
N GLY A 40 -10.24 9.03 16.05
CA GLY A 40 -9.65 8.35 14.91
C GLY A 40 -10.25 6.97 14.62
N TRP A 41 -9.67 6.32 13.62
CA TRP A 41 -10.07 4.99 13.18
C TRP A 41 -9.59 3.89 14.13
N SER A 42 -10.44 2.88 14.28
CA SER A 42 -10.09 1.59 14.86
C SER A 42 -9.14 0.80 13.95
N ILE A 43 -8.56 -0.28 14.48
CA ILE A 43 -7.70 -1.18 13.69
C ILE A 43 -8.46 -1.75 12.48
N ARG A 44 -9.72 -2.15 12.66
CA ARG A 44 -10.54 -2.67 11.54
C ARG A 44 -10.74 -1.65 10.42
N GLU A 45 -11.03 -0.41 10.80
CA GLU A 45 -11.23 0.66 9.83
C GLU A 45 -9.92 1.03 9.12
N VAL A 46 -8.78 1.00 9.80
CA VAL A 46 -7.48 1.20 9.13
C VAL A 46 -7.20 0.07 8.13
N LEU A 47 -7.49 -1.19 8.47
CA LEU A 47 -7.31 -2.32 7.55
C LEU A 47 -8.26 -2.22 6.34
N GLU A 48 -9.52 -1.82 6.54
CA GLU A 48 -10.47 -1.54 5.46
C GLU A 48 -10.00 -0.39 4.57
N HIS A 49 -9.52 0.71 5.18
CA HIS A 49 -8.98 1.85 4.44
C HIS A 49 -7.82 1.43 3.51
N ILE A 50 -6.94 0.55 3.98
CA ILE A 50 -5.83 0.03 3.17
C ILE A 50 -6.36 -0.64 1.90
N THR A 51 -7.39 -1.51 2.01
CA THR A 51 -7.92 -2.23 0.85
C THR A 51 -8.68 -1.30 -0.10
N LEU A 52 -9.41 -0.31 0.44
CA LEU A 52 -10.07 0.73 -0.35
C LEU A 52 -9.08 1.56 -1.16
N THR A 53 -8.03 2.10 -0.53
CA THR A 53 -7.01 2.87 -1.24
C THR A 53 -6.28 2.00 -2.28
N ASN A 54 -5.92 0.76 -1.91
CA ASN A 54 -5.30 -0.20 -2.82
C ASN A 54 -6.15 -0.46 -4.07
N HIS A 55 -7.48 -0.52 -3.94
CA HIS A 55 -8.37 -0.72 -5.08
C HIS A 55 -8.12 0.33 -6.18
N PHE A 56 -8.07 1.61 -5.83
CA PHE A 56 -7.86 2.71 -6.78
C PHE A 56 -6.43 2.74 -7.32
N LEU A 57 -5.43 2.51 -6.47
CA LEU A 57 -4.04 2.37 -6.91
C LEU A 57 -3.89 1.24 -7.93
N MET A 58 -4.54 0.10 -7.68
CA MET A 58 -4.51 -1.06 -8.56
C MET A 58 -5.20 -0.80 -9.92
N ILE A 59 -6.23 0.05 -9.98
CA ILE A 59 -6.80 0.49 -11.27
C ILE A 59 -5.72 1.18 -12.12
N ILE A 60 -4.93 2.06 -11.52
CA ILE A 60 -3.86 2.79 -12.21
C ILE A 60 -2.73 1.83 -12.62
N ILE A 61 -2.31 0.96 -11.70
CA ILE A 61 -1.25 -0.03 -11.93
C ILE A 61 -1.63 -0.98 -13.09
N ARG A 62 -2.84 -1.57 -13.08
CA ARG A 62 -3.31 -2.46 -14.16
C ARG A 62 -3.36 -1.76 -15.51
N LYS A 63 -3.97 -0.57 -15.58
CA LYS A 63 -4.01 0.22 -16.82
C LYS A 63 -2.61 0.58 -17.32
N GLY A 64 -1.69 0.85 -16.41
CA GLY A 64 -0.32 1.14 -16.77
C GLY A 64 0.44 -0.11 -17.23
N ARG A 65 0.22 -1.28 -16.61
CA ARG A 65 0.76 -2.59 -17.04
C ARG A 65 0.41 -2.85 -18.49
N ASP A 66 -0.87 -2.72 -18.85
CA ASP A 66 -1.33 -2.94 -20.23
C ASP A 66 -0.62 -2.01 -21.23
N LYS A 67 -0.45 -0.74 -20.85
CA LYS A 67 0.24 0.25 -21.69
C LYS A 67 1.75 0.02 -21.79
N ALA A 68 2.38 -0.43 -20.70
CA ALA A 68 3.80 -0.76 -20.65
C ALA A 68 4.11 -1.96 -21.55
N LEU A 69 3.33 -3.04 -21.44
CA LEU A 69 3.47 -4.23 -22.29
C LEU A 69 3.23 -3.89 -23.76
N LYS A 70 2.17 -3.14 -24.08
CA LYS A 70 1.92 -2.68 -25.45
C LYS A 70 3.09 -1.87 -26.04
N ARG A 71 3.73 -1.00 -25.25
CA ARG A 71 4.91 -0.24 -25.70
C ARG A 71 6.11 -1.15 -25.95
N TYR A 72 6.28 -2.16 -25.12
CA TYR A 72 7.34 -3.16 -25.28
C TYR A 72 7.15 -3.97 -26.57
N GLU A 73 5.92 -4.44 -26.85
CA GLU A 73 5.55 -5.12 -28.11
C GLU A 73 5.81 -4.25 -29.35
N GLN A 74 5.67 -2.92 -29.20
CA GLN A 74 5.99 -1.93 -30.24
C GLN A 74 7.51 -1.66 -30.38
N GLY A 75 8.37 -2.46 -29.73
CA GLY A 75 9.83 -2.36 -29.81
C GLY A 75 10.42 -1.22 -28.98
N LYS A 76 9.68 -0.63 -28.03
CA LYS A 76 10.26 0.36 -27.12
C LYS A 76 11.17 -0.33 -26.12
N VAL A 77 12.37 0.22 -25.95
CA VAL A 77 13.39 -0.31 -25.05
C VAL A 77 13.19 0.24 -23.63
N PRO A 78 13.02 -0.62 -22.62
CA PRO A 78 12.92 -0.21 -21.23
C PRO A 78 14.14 0.58 -20.73
N HIS A 79 13.90 1.49 -19.78
CA HIS A 79 14.98 2.06 -18.99
C HIS A 79 15.52 1.01 -18.01
N ARG A 80 16.83 1.09 -17.72
CA ARG A 80 17.51 0.13 -16.83
C ARG A 80 17.40 0.46 -15.35
N ASP A 81 16.97 1.68 -15.04
CA ASP A 81 16.98 2.21 -13.68
C ASP A 81 15.62 2.81 -13.30
N THR A 82 15.29 2.69 -12.03
CA THR A 82 14.16 3.36 -11.37
C THR A 82 14.59 3.87 -10.00
N ASP A 83 13.88 4.85 -9.47
CA ASP A 83 14.25 5.59 -8.26
C ASP A 83 13.18 5.43 -7.18
N LEU A 84 13.32 4.39 -6.36
CA LEU A 84 12.40 4.11 -5.26
C LEU A 84 12.60 5.05 -4.06
N ASP A 85 13.77 5.66 -3.92
CA ASP A 85 14.13 6.45 -2.72
C ASP A 85 13.31 7.74 -2.63
N ARG A 86 12.87 8.26 -3.78
CA ARG A 86 11.92 9.38 -3.86
C ARG A 86 10.59 9.13 -3.16
N LEU A 87 10.26 7.87 -2.84
CA LEU A 87 9.01 7.49 -2.17
C LEU A 87 9.18 7.25 -0.67
N ALA A 88 10.38 7.35 -0.10
CA ALA A 88 10.65 7.00 1.29
C ALA A 88 9.80 7.79 2.30
N THR A 89 9.43 9.03 2.00
CA THR A 89 8.60 9.88 2.86
C THR A 89 7.14 9.42 2.91
N ILE A 90 6.67 8.64 1.93
CA ILE A 90 5.27 8.20 1.85
C ILE A 90 4.92 7.27 3.02
N ALA A 91 5.87 6.45 3.50
CA ALA A 91 5.67 5.57 4.64
C ALA A 91 5.65 6.27 6.00
N GLN A 92 5.89 7.59 6.07
CA GLN A 92 5.99 8.33 7.32
C GLN A 92 4.68 9.09 7.58
N PRO A 93 3.84 8.66 8.57
CA PRO A 93 2.54 9.27 8.83
C PRO A 93 2.59 10.80 9.01
N ASP A 94 3.61 11.28 9.71
CA ASP A 94 3.68 12.66 10.16
C ASP A 94 4.54 13.54 9.23
N ALA A 95 5.00 13.01 8.08
CA ALA A 95 5.88 13.74 7.17
C ALA A 95 5.18 14.82 6.33
N PHE A 96 3.89 14.66 6.05
CA PHE A 96 3.06 15.63 5.33
C PHE A 96 1.56 15.36 5.53
N PRO A 97 0.70 16.38 5.45
CA PRO A 97 -0.74 16.19 5.44
C PRO A 97 -1.17 15.48 4.16
N TRP A 98 -1.96 14.44 4.31
CA TRP A 98 -2.43 13.64 3.18
C TRP A 98 -3.94 13.44 3.31
N ASP A 99 -4.67 14.32 2.63
CA ASP A 99 -6.12 14.26 2.58
C ASP A 99 -6.56 13.04 1.76
N ARG A 100 -7.57 12.35 2.27
CA ARG A 100 -8.17 11.18 1.62
C ARG A 100 -9.50 11.58 0.97
N PRO A 101 -9.82 11.03 -0.21
CA PRO A 101 -11.16 11.14 -0.76
C PRO A 101 -12.20 10.37 0.06
N GLU A 102 -13.46 10.82 0.02
CA GLU A 102 -14.60 10.21 0.73
C GLU A 102 -14.79 8.72 0.40
N HIS A 103 -14.62 8.33 -0.86
CA HIS A 103 -14.76 6.93 -1.30
C HIS A 103 -13.61 6.01 -0.84
N MET A 104 -12.60 6.54 -0.15
CA MET A 104 -11.55 5.76 0.51
C MET A 104 -11.74 5.74 2.03
N GLU A 105 -12.81 6.33 2.56
CA GLU A 105 -13.11 6.25 3.98
C GLU A 105 -13.68 4.89 4.36
N PRO A 106 -13.16 4.26 5.43
CA PRO A 106 -13.68 3.00 5.91
C PRO A 106 -15.02 3.20 6.60
N THR A 107 -15.88 2.19 6.48
CA THR A 107 -17.20 2.17 7.11
C THR A 107 -17.20 1.44 8.46
N GLY A 108 -16.23 0.55 8.68
CA GLY A 108 -16.17 -0.37 9.82
C GLY A 108 -17.16 -1.54 9.73
N ASN A 109 -17.96 -1.61 8.66
CA ASN A 109 -19.05 -2.57 8.52
C ASN A 109 -18.68 -3.80 7.66
N VAL A 110 -17.57 -3.73 6.92
CA VAL A 110 -17.11 -4.85 6.10
C VAL A 110 -16.59 -5.98 6.99
N PRO A 111 -16.99 -7.25 6.77
CA PRO A 111 -16.48 -8.37 7.52
C PRO A 111 -14.95 -8.44 7.48
N VAL A 112 -14.33 -8.65 8.64
CA VAL A 112 -12.86 -8.65 8.77
C VAL A 112 -12.17 -9.68 7.86
N GLU A 113 -12.81 -10.84 7.65
CA GLU A 113 -12.33 -11.89 6.75
C GLU A 113 -12.38 -11.47 5.27
N GLU A 114 -13.38 -10.67 4.88
CA GLU A 114 -13.48 -10.14 3.53
C GLU A 114 -12.40 -9.09 3.27
N VAL A 115 -12.11 -8.24 4.27
CA VAL A 115 -11.00 -7.29 4.20
C VAL A 115 -9.66 -8.03 4.08
N ARG A 116 -9.46 -9.09 4.88
CA ARG A 116 -8.25 -9.93 4.83
C ARG A 116 -8.08 -10.57 3.45
N ALA A 117 -9.12 -11.25 2.95
CA ALA A 117 -9.10 -11.89 1.63
C ALA A 117 -8.82 -10.88 0.50
N THR A 118 -9.44 -9.70 0.57
CA THR A 118 -9.21 -8.61 -0.39
C THR A 118 -7.75 -8.16 -0.39
N LEU A 119 -7.17 -7.94 0.79
CA LEU A 119 -5.77 -7.54 0.93
C LEU A 119 -4.82 -8.58 0.31
N HIS A 120 -5.03 -9.86 0.60
CA HIS A 120 -4.24 -10.97 0.03
C HIS A 120 -4.35 -11.03 -1.50
N ASN A 121 -5.56 -10.89 -2.04
CA ASN A 121 -5.77 -10.88 -3.49
C ASN A 121 -5.09 -9.68 -4.17
N GLN A 122 -5.15 -8.49 -3.57
CA GLN A 122 -4.47 -7.30 -4.08
C GLN A 122 -2.93 -7.47 -4.07
N GLN A 123 -2.38 -8.06 -3.01
CA GLN A 123 -0.96 -8.38 -2.91
C GLN A 123 -0.52 -9.38 -3.97
N LYS A 124 -1.28 -10.48 -4.14
CA LYS A 124 -1.02 -11.46 -5.20
C LYS A 124 -1.02 -10.80 -6.58
N GLN A 125 -1.99 -9.94 -6.88
CA GLN A 125 -2.02 -9.21 -8.16
C GLN A 125 -0.80 -8.29 -8.34
N CYS A 126 -0.28 -7.68 -7.28
CA CYS A 126 0.95 -6.88 -7.38
C CYS A 126 2.16 -7.75 -7.76
N LEU A 127 2.27 -8.94 -7.15
CA LEU A 127 3.33 -9.90 -7.46
C LEU A 127 3.22 -10.42 -8.90
N ASP A 128 2.02 -10.81 -9.32
CA ASP A 128 1.75 -11.27 -10.70
C ASP A 128 2.15 -10.18 -11.72
N ILE A 129 1.82 -8.90 -11.46
CA ILE A 129 2.19 -7.77 -12.32
C ILE A 129 3.71 -7.54 -12.32
N LEU A 130 4.41 -7.72 -11.20
CA LEU A 130 5.87 -7.62 -11.18
C LEU A 130 6.52 -8.70 -12.04
N ASP A 131 5.98 -9.93 -12.03
CA ASP A 131 6.48 -11.04 -12.84
C ASP A 131 6.31 -10.76 -14.33
N GLU A 132 5.14 -10.26 -14.74
CA GLU A 132 4.87 -9.84 -16.12
C GLU A 132 5.81 -8.71 -16.61
N LEU A 133 6.18 -7.81 -15.69
CA LEU A 133 7.06 -6.67 -15.95
C LEU A 133 8.54 -6.98 -15.62
N SER A 134 8.93 -8.24 -15.51
CA SER A 134 10.27 -8.66 -15.07
C SER A 134 11.42 -8.20 -15.99
N ALA A 135 11.15 -7.95 -17.27
CA ALA A 135 12.14 -7.47 -18.24
C ALA A 135 12.31 -5.93 -18.27
N GLY A 136 11.77 -5.22 -17.27
CA GLY A 136 11.91 -3.77 -17.15
C GLY A 136 10.77 -2.96 -17.76
N GLN A 137 9.77 -3.63 -18.36
CA GLN A 137 8.69 -2.97 -19.11
C GLN A 137 7.97 -1.91 -18.29
N GLY A 138 7.91 -2.04 -16.96
CA GLY A 138 7.29 -1.06 -16.08
C GLY A 138 7.84 0.37 -16.21
N THR A 139 9.09 0.52 -16.66
CA THR A 139 9.71 1.84 -16.92
C THR A 139 9.17 2.53 -18.18
N LEU A 140 8.55 1.78 -19.10
CA LEU A 140 8.05 2.29 -20.37
C LEU A 140 6.78 3.12 -20.22
N TYR A 141 6.11 3.07 -19.07
CA TYR A 141 4.91 3.85 -18.80
C TYR A 141 5.05 4.63 -17.49
N ARG A 142 4.85 5.94 -17.57
CA ARG A 142 4.82 6.83 -16.42
C ARG A 142 3.50 7.57 -16.36
N VAL A 143 2.90 7.61 -15.17
CA VAL A 143 1.64 8.30 -14.91
C VAL A 143 1.75 9.15 -13.65
N ARG A 144 1.00 10.26 -13.64
CA ARG A 144 1.10 11.30 -12.61
C ARG A 144 0.58 10.78 -11.28
N MET A 145 1.42 10.89 -10.25
CA MET A 145 1.09 10.83 -8.84
C MET A 145 0.97 12.25 -8.30
N SER A 146 -0.18 12.60 -7.73
CA SER A 146 -0.44 13.93 -7.18
C SER A 146 0.10 14.11 -5.75
N VAL A 147 0.33 13.00 -5.04
CA VAL A 147 0.81 13.03 -3.65
C VAL A 147 2.25 13.56 -3.60
N GLN A 148 2.48 14.50 -2.68
CA GLN A 148 3.80 15.05 -2.35
C GLN A 148 4.59 15.61 -3.55
N ASN A 149 3.94 16.06 -4.63
CA ASN A 149 4.62 16.53 -5.85
C ASN A 149 5.56 15.49 -6.49
N LEU A 150 5.27 14.19 -6.34
CA LEU A 150 6.07 13.11 -6.95
C LEU A 150 6.13 13.21 -8.49
N GLY A 151 5.13 13.85 -9.11
CA GLY A 151 5.08 14.05 -10.55
C GLY A 151 4.73 12.76 -11.28
N LYS A 152 5.35 12.50 -12.43
CA LYS A 152 5.15 11.23 -13.14
C LYS A 152 6.12 10.18 -12.64
N ILE A 153 5.60 9.05 -12.17
CA ILE A 153 6.38 7.91 -11.69
C ILE A 153 6.06 6.67 -12.54
N ASP A 154 7.02 5.75 -12.65
CA ASP A 154 6.89 4.49 -13.39
C ASP A 154 6.14 3.41 -12.58
N LEU A 155 5.88 2.26 -13.19
CA LEU A 155 5.08 1.22 -12.54
C LEU A 155 5.74 0.58 -11.32
N TYR A 156 7.07 0.47 -11.28
CA TYR A 156 7.76 -0.04 -10.10
C TYR A 156 7.58 0.93 -8.95
N GLN A 157 7.70 2.23 -9.22
CA GLN A 157 7.43 3.28 -8.25
C GLN A 157 5.95 3.29 -7.81
N TRP A 158 4.99 3.03 -8.69
CA TRP A 158 3.57 2.92 -8.31
C TRP A 158 3.28 1.74 -7.38
N ILE A 159 3.82 0.56 -7.68
CA ILE A 159 3.67 -0.62 -6.81
C ILE A 159 4.39 -0.34 -5.47
N TYR A 160 5.57 0.28 -5.52
CA TYR A 160 6.28 0.66 -4.30
C TYR A 160 5.53 1.71 -3.48
N PHE A 161 4.85 2.66 -4.12
CA PHE A 161 3.99 3.64 -3.45
C PHE A 161 2.87 2.94 -2.65
N LEU A 162 2.23 1.93 -3.24
CA LEU A 162 1.22 1.11 -2.56
C LEU A 162 1.80 0.46 -1.30
N VAL A 163 3.01 -0.11 -1.39
CA VAL A 163 3.72 -0.68 -0.23
C VAL A 163 4.04 0.39 0.82
N GLN A 164 4.51 1.57 0.42
CA GLN A 164 4.79 2.66 1.37
C GLN A 164 3.52 3.14 2.09
N HIS A 165 2.40 3.23 1.37
CA HIS A 165 1.10 3.54 1.96
C HIS A 165 0.70 2.51 3.02
N GLN A 166 0.85 1.21 2.73
CA GLN A 166 0.61 0.16 3.73
C GLN A 166 1.53 0.29 4.95
N LYS A 167 2.83 0.56 4.72
CA LYS A 167 3.81 0.78 5.80
C LYS A 167 3.47 1.99 6.67
N ARG A 168 2.94 3.06 6.08
CA ARG A 168 2.41 4.23 6.80
C ARG A 168 1.33 3.80 7.79
N HIS A 169 0.39 2.97 7.36
CA HIS A 169 -0.71 2.52 8.21
C HIS A 169 -0.30 1.45 9.24
N LEU A 170 0.77 0.68 9.02
CA LEU A 170 1.35 -0.16 10.08
C LEU A 170 1.76 0.67 11.31
N VAL A 171 2.34 1.86 11.10
CA VAL A 171 2.68 2.77 12.21
C VAL A 171 1.41 3.27 12.92
N GLN A 172 0.34 3.55 12.18
CA GLN A 172 -0.95 3.94 12.77
C GLN A 172 -1.55 2.81 13.62
N LEU A 173 -1.55 1.58 13.11
CA LEU A 173 -2.03 0.39 13.83
C LEU A 173 -1.27 0.19 15.15
N GLU A 174 0.05 0.34 15.12
CA GLU A 174 0.90 0.28 16.32
C GLU A 174 0.53 1.35 17.36
N LYS A 175 0.32 2.60 16.92
CA LYS A 175 -0.12 3.70 17.80
C LYS A 175 -1.47 3.39 18.47
N ILE A 176 -2.45 2.90 17.70
CA ILE A 176 -3.80 2.55 18.20
C ILE A 176 -3.71 1.46 19.27
N LEU A 177 -2.97 0.38 19.01
CA LEU A 177 -2.82 -0.73 19.96
C LEU A 177 -2.12 -0.31 21.25
N GLN A 178 -1.11 0.55 21.16
CA GLN A 178 -0.42 1.09 22.33
C GLN A 178 -1.33 2.00 23.17
N GLU A 179 -2.19 2.79 22.54
CA GLU A 179 -3.21 3.57 23.25
C GLU A 179 -4.19 2.65 23.97
N TRP A 180 -4.77 1.67 23.27
CA TRP A 180 -5.69 0.69 23.86
C TRP A 180 -5.09 -0.01 25.10
N ARG A 181 -3.83 -0.47 25.02
CA ARG A 181 -3.13 -1.12 26.15
C ARG A 181 -3.02 -0.19 27.36
N ARG A 182 -2.67 1.08 27.15
CA ARG A 182 -2.58 2.09 28.22
C ARG A 182 -3.94 2.34 28.85
N GLU A 183 -5.00 2.40 28.05
CA GLU A 183 -6.36 2.62 28.52
C GLU A 183 -6.94 1.43 29.28
N LYS A 184 -6.62 0.21 28.84
CA LYS A 184 -7.00 -1.02 29.55
C LYS A 184 -6.30 -1.13 30.91
N ALA A 185 -5.01 -0.78 30.98
CA ALA A 185 -4.24 -0.81 32.22
C ALA A 185 -4.74 0.19 33.28
N LYS A 186 -5.27 1.36 32.88
CA LYS A 186 -5.88 2.33 33.81
C LYS A 186 -7.20 1.86 34.43
N LYS A 187 -7.85 0.87 33.81
CA LYS A 187 -9.16 0.35 34.22
C LYS A 187 -9.04 -0.95 35.03
N THR A 188 -7.83 -1.47 35.20
CA THR A 188 -7.51 -2.66 36.00
C THR A 188 -6.90 -2.21 37.31
#